data_AF-A0A1F9F071-F1
#
_entry.id   AF-A0A1F9F071-F1
#
_cell.length_a   1.000
_cell.length_b   1.000
_cell.length_c   1.000
_cell.angle_alpha   90.00
_cell.angle_beta   90.00
_cell.angle_gamma   90.00
#
_symmetry.space_group_name_H-M   'P 1'
#
loop_
_entity.id
_entity.type
_entity.pdbx_description
1 polymer ?
#
loop_
_entity_poly.entity_id
_entity_poly.type
_entity_poly.pdbx_seq_one_letter_code
_entity_poly.pdbx_strand_id
1 'polypeptide(L)'
;MQRLEDEIPMKSKWVLAILFVILWSGVTASLSIAKEVSPPTKMAAYDGKTFTGFQDPEYLSYDLALRKYLVKRIDQRFGIVLDPKKHSGFDLLEIEALFKCKKSNEPFDMLLKMFPKRR
;
A
#
# COMPACT_ATOMS: atom_id res chain seq x y z
N MET A 1 6.34 37.96 -48.93
CA MET A 1 6.46 37.53 -47.53
C MET A 1 5.61 36.28 -47.35
N GLN A 2 6.25 35.20 -46.90
CA GLN A 2 5.66 33.88 -46.67
C GLN A 2 4.51 33.90 -45.66
N ARG A 3 3.48 33.10 -45.88
CA ARG A 3 2.99 32.18 -44.84
C ARG A 3 2.15 31.07 -45.49
N LEU A 4 2.75 29.88 -45.56
CA LEU A 4 2.00 28.63 -45.71
C LEU A 4 1.00 28.60 -44.55
N GLU A 5 -0.30 28.66 -44.85
CA GLU A 5 -1.30 28.14 -43.93
C GLU A 5 -1.54 26.70 -44.36
N ASP A 6 -0.78 25.84 -43.69
CA ASP A 6 -0.75 24.40 -43.84
C ASP A 6 -2.18 23.84 -43.85
N GLU A 7 -2.51 23.10 -44.90
CA GLU A 7 -3.59 22.12 -44.87
C GLU A 7 -3.26 21.11 -43.76
N ILE A 8 -3.80 21.33 -42.56
CA ILE A 8 -3.73 20.34 -41.49
C ILE A 8 -4.55 19.14 -41.98
N PRO A 9 -3.93 18.02 -42.37
CA PRO A 9 -4.69 16.89 -42.89
C PRO A 9 -5.61 16.42 -41.77
N MET A 10 -6.88 16.19 -42.07
CA MET A 10 -7.91 15.78 -41.09
C MET A 10 -7.46 14.63 -40.17
N LYS A 11 -6.54 13.80 -40.65
CA LYS A 11 -5.83 12.72 -39.94
C LYS A 11 -5.04 13.19 -38.70
N SER A 12 -4.45 14.38 -38.74
CA SER A 12 -3.66 14.98 -37.64
C SER A 12 -4.52 15.31 -36.40
N LYS A 13 -5.77 15.73 -36.62
CA LYS A 13 -6.73 16.01 -35.53
C LYS A 13 -7.08 14.74 -34.74
N TRP A 14 -7.20 13.59 -35.42
CA TRP A 14 -7.48 12.30 -34.79
C TRP A 14 -6.28 11.76 -34.00
N VAL A 15 -5.06 11.97 -34.50
CA VAL A 15 -3.84 11.57 -33.78
C VAL A 15 -3.71 12.34 -32.46
N LEU A 16 -3.97 13.66 -32.47
CA LEU A 16 -3.97 14.48 -31.25
C LEU A 16 -5.04 14.04 -30.25
N ALA A 17 -6.24 13.71 -30.73
CA ALA A 17 -7.32 13.23 -29.86
C ALA A 17 -6.97 11.88 -29.18
N ILE A 18 -6.38 10.94 -29.93
CA ILE A 18 -5.94 9.64 -29.39
C ILE A 18 -4.82 9.83 -28.36
N LEU A 19 -3.85 10.70 -28.62
CA LEU A 19 -2.77 11.01 -27.69
C LEU A 19 -3.30 11.61 -26.38
N PHE A 20 -4.32 12.48 -26.47
CA PHE A 20 -4.96 13.09 -25.31
C PHE A 20 -5.71 12.06 -24.45
N VAL A 21 -6.39 11.09 -25.08
CA VAL A 21 -7.08 9.98 -24.38
C VAL A 21 -6.08 9.04 -23.70
N ILE A 22 -4.95 8.72 -24.35
CA ILE A 22 -3.88 7.91 -23.74
C ILE A 22 -3.25 8.64 -22.55
N LEU A 23 -3.03 9.96 -22.68
CA LEU A 23 -2.48 10.76 -21.59
C LEU A 23 -3.45 10.84 -20.39
N TRP A 24 -4.75 11.06 -20.63
CA TRP A 24 -5.77 11.09 -19.58
C TRP A 24 -6.01 9.73 -18.91
N SER A 25 -5.94 8.64 -19.67
CA SER A 25 -6.05 7.29 -19.11
C SER A 25 -4.81 6.89 -18.29
N GLY A 26 -3.61 7.31 -18.69
CA GLY A 26 -2.39 7.12 -17.89
C GLY A 26 -2.41 7.86 -16.54
N VAL A 27 -2.99 9.06 -16.50
CA VAL A 27 -3.13 9.87 -15.28
C VAL A 27 -4.13 9.26 -14.29
N THR A 28 -5.22 8.64 -14.77
CA THR A 28 -6.21 7.99 -13.89
C THR A 28 -5.73 6.64 -13.35
N ALA A 29 -4.92 5.90 -14.11
CA ALA A 29 -4.31 4.65 -13.66
C ALA A 29 -3.27 4.87 -12.53
N SER A 30 -2.47 5.92 -12.63
CA SER A 30 -1.46 6.25 -11.60
C SER A 30 -2.09 6.80 -10.31
N LEU A 31 -3.22 7.51 -10.39
CA LEU A 31 -3.94 7.99 -9.21
C LEU A 31 -4.58 6.87 -8.37
N SER A 32 -4.82 5.70 -8.98
CA SER A 32 -5.44 4.55 -8.30
C SER A 32 -4.46 3.72 -7.46
N ILE A 33 -3.15 3.90 -7.65
CA ILE A 33 -2.10 3.11 -6.97
C ILE A 33 -1.66 3.76 -5.65
N ALA A 34 -1.93 5.05 -5.45
CA ALA A 34 -1.65 5.77 -4.20
C ALA A 34 -2.90 5.90 -3.31
N LYS A 35 -3.73 4.85 -3.22
CA LYS A 35 -4.63 4.72 -2.06
C LYS A 35 -3.78 4.23 -0.88
N GLU A 36 -2.92 5.13 -0.40
CA GLU A 36 -2.35 5.05 0.94
C GLU A 36 -3.56 4.88 1.86
N VAL A 37 -3.71 3.68 2.41
CA VAL A 37 -4.70 3.40 3.42
C VAL A 37 -4.35 4.34 4.56
N SER A 38 -5.13 5.42 4.69
CA SER A 38 -4.93 6.39 5.76
C SER A 38 -4.88 5.61 7.08
N PRO A 39 -3.92 5.93 7.96
CA PRO A 39 -3.85 5.26 9.24
C PRO A 39 -5.23 5.36 9.89
N PRO A 40 -5.80 4.26 10.40
CA PRO A 40 -7.12 4.29 11.02
C PRO A 40 -7.11 5.35 12.12
N THR A 41 -8.23 6.03 12.35
CA THR A 41 -8.39 7.15 13.30
C THR A 41 -7.77 6.89 14.69
N LYS A 42 -7.67 5.63 15.10
CA LYS A 42 -7.01 5.22 16.35
C LYS A 42 -5.48 5.30 16.34
N MET A 43 -4.83 5.19 15.18
CA MET A 43 -3.38 5.40 15.01
C MET A 43 -3.02 6.88 15.10
N ALA A 44 -3.86 7.75 14.53
CA ALA A 44 -3.63 9.20 14.53
C ALA A 44 -3.54 9.81 15.95
N ALA A 45 -4.16 9.16 16.95
CA ALA A 45 -4.05 9.56 18.36
C ALA A 45 -2.63 9.42 18.95
N TYR A 46 -1.73 8.74 18.24
CA TYR A 46 -0.34 8.52 18.64
C TYR A 46 0.66 9.27 17.74
N ASP A 47 0.20 10.04 16.75
CA ASP A 47 1.08 10.80 15.87
C ASP A 47 1.88 11.83 16.68
N GLY A 48 3.20 11.85 16.47
CA GLY A 48 4.12 12.74 17.18
C GLY A 48 4.42 12.34 18.63
N LYS A 49 3.85 11.23 19.14
CA LYS A 49 4.23 10.71 20.46
C LYS A 49 5.53 9.93 20.38
N THR A 50 6.38 10.13 21.37
CA THR A 50 7.59 9.34 21.61
C THR A 50 7.36 8.46 22.84
N PHE A 51 7.82 7.22 22.76
CA PHE A 51 7.64 6.25 23.82
C PHE A 51 9.00 5.78 24.34
N THR A 52 9.10 5.51 25.64
CA THR A 52 10.33 5.02 26.27
C THR A 52 10.50 3.50 26.16
N GLY A 53 9.62 2.82 25.42
CA GLY A 53 9.67 1.38 25.14
C GLY A 53 8.64 0.58 25.94
N PHE A 54 8.89 -0.71 26.16
CA PHE A 54 7.93 -1.64 26.78
C PHE A 54 7.56 -1.33 28.23
N GLN A 55 8.31 -0.45 28.91
CA GLN A 55 8.00 0.01 30.26
C GLN A 55 6.88 1.05 30.27
N ASP A 56 6.60 1.66 29.11
CA ASP A 56 5.57 2.66 28.96
C ASP A 56 4.20 1.98 28.73
N PRO A 57 3.20 2.20 29.61
CA PRO A 57 1.88 1.62 29.45
C PRO A 57 1.16 2.14 28.19
N GLU A 58 1.46 3.38 27.77
CA GLU A 58 0.89 3.95 26.55
C GLU A 58 1.51 3.30 25.31
N TYR A 59 2.80 2.94 25.35
CA TYR A 59 3.45 2.17 24.29
C TYR A 59 2.78 0.82 24.07
N LEU A 60 2.37 0.12 25.12
CA LEU A 60 1.66 -1.17 24.99
C LEU A 60 0.32 -0.99 24.24
N SER A 61 -0.38 0.11 24.52
CA SER A 61 -1.64 0.43 23.84
C SER A 61 -1.43 0.81 22.36
N TYR A 62 -0.37 1.57 22.08
CA TYR A 62 0.08 1.93 20.74
C TYR A 62 0.48 0.69 19.93
N ASP A 63 1.36 -0.16 20.47
CA ASP A 63 1.84 -1.37 19.81
C ASP A 63 0.70 -2.34 19.48
N LEU A 64 -0.25 -2.53 20.40
CA LEU A 64 -1.44 -3.34 20.13
C LEU A 64 -2.31 -2.74 19.02
N ALA A 65 -2.50 -1.42 19.03
CA ALA A 65 -3.24 -0.74 17.97
C ALA A 65 -2.52 -0.90 16.61
N LEU A 66 -1.19 -0.81 16.61
CA LEU A 66 -0.36 -0.91 15.41
C LEU A 66 -0.47 -2.31 14.82
N ARG A 67 -0.32 -3.34 15.66
CA ARG A 67 -0.49 -4.74 15.24
C ARG A 67 -1.87 -5.00 14.65
N LYS A 68 -2.94 -4.49 15.28
CA LYS A 68 -4.32 -4.60 14.74
C LYS A 68 -4.46 -3.92 13.38
N TYR A 69 -3.86 -2.75 13.21
CA TYR A 69 -3.88 -2.04 11.93
C TYR A 69 -3.14 -2.84 10.84
N LEU A 70 -1.94 -3.34 11.14
CA LEU A 70 -1.14 -4.13 10.20
C LEU A 70 -1.86 -5.41 9.77
N VAL A 71 -2.43 -6.16 10.72
CA VAL A 71 -3.24 -7.36 10.40
C VAL A 71 -4.39 -7.01 9.47
N LYS A 72 -5.15 -5.94 9.78
CA LYS A 72 -6.26 -5.51 8.92
C LYS A 72 -5.79 -5.14 7.52
N ARG A 73 -4.65 -4.45 7.41
CA ARG A 73 -4.05 -4.07 6.13
C ARG A 73 -3.61 -5.29 5.32
N ILE A 74 -3.01 -6.29 5.97
CA ILE A 74 -2.58 -7.54 5.33
C ILE A 74 -3.79 -8.32 4.82
N ASP A 75 -4.85 -8.45 5.64
CA ASP A 75 -6.09 -9.10 5.24
C ASP A 75 -6.73 -8.40 4.03
N GLN A 76 -6.84 -7.07 4.06
CA GLN A 76 -7.39 -6.28 2.95
C GLN A 76 -6.58 -6.41 1.64
N ARG A 77 -5.27 -6.57 1.71
CA ARG A 77 -4.39 -6.64 0.53
C ARG A 77 -4.19 -8.05 -0.01
N PHE A 78 -4.15 -9.04 0.88
CA PHE A 78 -3.72 -10.41 0.54
C PHE A 78 -4.76 -11.47 0.89
N GLY A 79 -5.86 -11.12 1.57
CA GLY A 79 -6.89 -12.05 2.03
C GLY A 79 -6.42 -13.01 3.13
N ILE A 80 -5.35 -12.65 3.85
CA ILE A 80 -4.75 -13.49 4.89
C ILE A 80 -5.09 -12.92 6.28
N VAL A 81 -5.82 -13.72 7.06
CA VAL A 81 -6.19 -13.39 8.43
C VAL A 81 -5.09 -13.82 9.39
N LEU A 82 -4.50 -12.85 10.08
CA LEU A 82 -3.48 -13.06 11.12
C LEU A 82 -4.00 -12.67 12.49
N ASP A 83 -3.40 -13.22 13.54
CA ASP A 83 -3.72 -12.84 14.92
C ASP A 83 -2.71 -11.79 15.41
N PRO A 84 -3.14 -10.55 15.76
CA PRO A 84 -2.25 -9.50 16.22
C PRO A 84 -1.55 -9.83 17.55
N LYS A 85 -2.00 -10.85 18.30
CA LYS A 85 -1.34 -11.30 19.52
C LYS A 85 -0.20 -12.29 19.27
N LYS A 86 -0.24 -13.03 18.16
CA LYS A 86 0.73 -14.10 17.84
C LYS A 86 2.00 -13.60 17.14
N HIS A 87 1.95 -12.38 16.63
CA HIS A 87 3.02 -11.74 15.88
C HIS A 87 3.38 -10.40 16.51
N SER A 88 4.66 -10.07 16.54
CA SER A 88 5.13 -8.73 16.89
C SER A 88 4.78 -7.72 15.78
N GLY A 89 4.81 -6.42 16.09
CA GLY A 89 4.62 -5.39 15.06
C GLY A 89 5.66 -5.51 13.93
N PHE A 90 6.90 -5.87 14.27
CA PHE A 90 7.97 -6.10 13.31
C PHE A 90 7.70 -7.34 12.45
N ASP A 91 7.29 -8.44 13.06
CA ASP A 91 6.95 -9.68 12.34
C ASP A 91 5.86 -9.39 11.28
N LEU A 92 4.84 -8.60 11.63
CA LEU A 92 3.77 -8.23 10.71
C LEU A 92 4.24 -7.35 9.55
N LEU A 93 5.17 -6.41 9.80
CA LEU A 93 5.78 -5.60 8.75
C LEU A 93 6.61 -6.46 7.79
N GLU A 94 7.37 -7.40 8.33
CA GLU A 94 8.19 -8.32 7.55
C GLU A 94 7.32 -9.29 6.73
N ILE A 95 6.26 -9.84 7.32
CA ILE A 95 5.26 -10.65 6.60
C ILE A 95 4.67 -9.86 5.44
N GLU A 96 4.28 -8.61 5.65
CA GLU A 96 3.73 -7.78 4.57
C GLU A 96 4.76 -7.54 3.45
N ALA A 97 6.02 -7.26 3.81
CA ALA A 97 7.10 -7.08 2.83
C ALA A 97 7.33 -8.36 2.01
N LEU A 98 7.38 -9.53 2.67
CA LEU A 98 7.50 -10.82 2.00
C LEU A 98 6.32 -11.10 1.09
N PHE A 99 5.10 -10.77 1.51
CA PHE A 99 3.91 -10.97 0.67
C PHE A 99 3.92 -10.10 -0.58
N LYS A 100 4.47 -8.89 -0.50
CA LYS A 100 4.66 -8.01 -1.68
C LYS A 100 5.72 -8.54 -2.64
N CYS A 101 6.78 -9.14 -2.11
CA CYS A 101 7.94 -9.56 -2.89
C CYS A 101 7.91 -11.03 -3.33
N LYS A 102 6.94 -11.83 -2.85
CA LYS A 102 6.89 -13.26 -3.16
C LYS A 102 6.70 -13.49 -4.66
N LYS A 103 7.21 -14.62 -5.15
CA LYS A 103 6.91 -15.09 -6.51
C LYS A 103 5.47 -15.58 -6.60
N SER A 104 4.85 -15.47 -7.77
CA SER A 104 3.44 -15.86 -7.99
C SER A 104 3.12 -17.29 -7.56
N ASN A 105 4.11 -18.19 -7.68
CA ASN A 105 3.93 -19.63 -7.43
C ASN A 105 4.17 -20.03 -5.97
N GLU A 106 4.62 -19.10 -5.12
CA GLU A 106 4.89 -19.39 -3.72
C GLU A 106 3.61 -19.24 -2.87
N PRO A 107 3.18 -20.28 -2.13
CA PRO A 107 2.02 -20.17 -1.25
C PRO A 107 2.35 -19.31 -0.03
N PHE A 108 1.39 -18.49 0.42
CA PHE A 108 1.56 -17.64 1.59
C PHE A 108 1.88 -18.45 2.85
N ASP A 109 1.30 -19.64 3.00
CA ASP A 109 1.54 -20.54 4.12
C ASP A 109 3.01 -20.93 4.30
N MET A 110 3.76 -21.04 3.20
CA MET A 110 5.18 -21.37 3.28
C MET A 110 6.00 -20.22 3.88
N LEU A 111 5.69 -18.98 3.52
CA LEU A 111 6.32 -17.79 4.09
C LEU A 111 5.95 -17.63 5.57
N LEU A 112 4.68 -17.89 5.92
CA LEU A 112 4.22 -17.80 7.31
C LEU A 112 4.90 -18.80 8.24
N LYS A 113 5.42 -19.93 7.73
CA LYS A 113 6.20 -20.89 8.53
C LYS A 113 7.53 -20.32 9.03
N MET A 114 8.05 -19.26 8.41
CA MET A 114 9.28 -18.58 8.85
C MET A 114 9.06 -17.77 10.14
N PHE A 115 7.81 -17.45 10.47
CA PHE A 115 7.45 -16.66 11.65
C PHE A 115 6.91 -17.58 12.75
N PRO A 116 7.74 -17.94 13.75
CA PRO A 116 7.26 -18.74 14.87
C PRO A 116 6.15 -17.99 15.62
N LYS A 117 5.02 -18.66 15.84
CA LYS A 117 3.92 -18.08 16.60
C LYS A 117 4.37 -17.93 18.05
N ARG A 118 4.30 -16.71 18.58
CA ARG A 118 4.52 -16.49 20.02
C ARG A 118 3.37 -17.13 20.80
N ARG A 119 3.69 -17.85 21.88
CA ARG A 119 2.72 -18.43 22.82
C ARG A 119 2.11 -17.34 23.70
#